data_AF-A0A7Y2A8S8-F1
#
_entry.id   AF-A0A7Y2A8S8-F1
#
_cell.length_a   1.000
_cell.length_b   1.000
_cell.length_c   1.000
_cell.angle_alpha   90.00
_cell.angle_beta   90.00
_cell.angle_gamma   90.00
#
_symmetry.space_group_name_H-M   'P 1'
#
loop_
_entity.id
_entity.type
_entity.pdbx_description
1 polymer ?
#
loop_
_entity_poly.entity_id
_entity_poly.type
_entity_poly.pdbx_seq_one_letter_code
_entity_poly.pdbx_strand_id
1 'polypeptide(L)'
;MKIITSLLLVFFTSLTFAQEYQVDLDYYLPDDVSYDSSIPTPKSVIGHEVGDWHITHDKLAQYMTALAASSDRITIENRGSTFEGRPILLLTITSPSNHASIETIRENHVALTNANAGALNTSEMPLVVYQGFSIHGNE
;
A
#
# COMPACT_ATOMS: atom_id res chain seq x y z
N MET A 1 38.10 42.42 -0.42
CA MET A 1 38.18 41.17 0.37
C MET A 1 36.91 40.89 1.18
N LYS A 2 36.46 41.79 2.09
CA LYS A 2 35.27 41.56 2.96
C LYS A 2 33.99 41.16 2.22
N ILE A 3 33.70 41.78 1.07
CA ILE A 3 32.51 41.48 0.27
C ILE A 3 32.59 40.07 -0.35
N ILE A 4 33.79 39.66 -0.80
CA ILE A 4 34.02 38.33 -1.39
C ILE A 4 33.91 37.25 -0.32
N THR A 5 34.46 37.48 0.89
CA THR A 5 34.28 36.55 2.01
C THR A 5 32.84 36.46 2.49
N SER A 6 32.09 37.57 2.52
CA SER A 6 30.65 37.53 2.85
C SER A 6 29.82 36.80 1.79
N LEU A 7 30.12 36.97 0.50
CA LEU A 7 29.46 36.24 -0.59
C LEU A 7 29.77 34.74 -0.55
N LEU A 8 31.03 34.37 -0.29
CA LEU A 8 31.43 32.97 -0.09
C LEU A 8 30.74 32.35 1.13
N LEU A 9 30.60 33.09 2.23
CA LEU A 9 29.90 32.61 3.42
C LEU A 9 28.41 32.37 3.14
N VAL A 10 27.74 33.31 2.46
CA VAL A 10 26.32 33.17 2.07
C VAL A 10 26.13 31.99 1.12
N PHE A 11 27.03 31.81 0.15
CA PHE A 11 27.00 30.67 -0.77
C PHE A 11 27.21 29.33 -0.04
N PHE A 12 28.15 29.27 0.92
CA PHE A 12 28.40 28.07 1.72
C PHE A 12 27.21 27.73 2.63
N THR A 13 26.57 28.72 3.23
CA THR A 13 25.36 28.51 4.03
C THR A 13 24.16 28.10 3.17
N SER A 14 24.02 28.61 1.94
CA SER A 14 22.93 28.20 1.05
C SER A 14 23.04 26.75 0.58
N LEU A 15 24.25 26.20 0.49
CA LEU A 15 24.46 24.78 0.19
C LEU A 15 24.04 23.86 1.35
N THR A 16 24.11 24.34 2.60
CA THR A 16 23.69 23.57 3.79
C THR A 16 22.20 23.65 4.11
N PHE A 17 21.45 24.56 3.45
CA PHE A 17 19.99 24.72 3.63
C PHE A 17 19.15 24.20 2.46
N ALA A 18 19.77 23.59 1.44
CA ALA A 18 19.00 22.75 0.52
C ALA A 18 18.47 21.57 1.34
N GLN A 19 17.18 21.60 1.66
CA GLN A 19 16.52 20.60 2.50
C GLN A 19 16.87 19.20 2.01
N GLU A 20 17.49 18.41 2.89
CA GLU A 20 17.66 16.98 2.72
C GLU A 20 16.26 16.35 2.83
N TYR A 21 15.53 16.32 1.71
CA TYR A 21 14.29 15.57 1.59
C TYR A 21 14.66 14.09 1.50
N GLN A 22 14.77 13.44 2.65
CA GLN A 22 14.83 11.99 2.78
C GLN A 22 13.65 11.56 3.64
N VAL A 23 12.48 11.45 3.02
CA VAL A 23 11.35 10.71 3.61
C VAL A 23 11.55 9.25 3.21
N ASP A 24 11.88 8.41 4.17
CA ASP A 24 11.96 6.97 3.97
C ASP A 24 10.65 6.29 4.42
N LEU A 25 10.62 4.97 4.32
CA LEU A 25 9.42 4.20 4.65
C LEU A 25 8.99 4.36 6.12
N ASP A 26 9.94 4.55 7.03
CA ASP A 26 9.69 4.59 8.47
C ASP A 26 8.82 5.79 8.86
N TYR A 27 8.89 6.89 8.11
CA TYR A 27 7.98 8.04 8.29
C TYR A 27 6.48 7.66 8.23
N TYR A 28 6.12 6.64 7.46
CA TYR A 28 4.73 6.20 7.25
C TYR A 28 4.29 5.08 8.20
N LEU A 29 5.21 4.49 8.94
CA LEU A 29 4.99 3.27 9.70
C LEU A 29 5.11 3.54 11.21
N PRO A 30 4.28 2.89 12.06
CA PRO A 30 4.45 2.98 13.50
C PRO A 30 5.77 2.38 13.99
N ASP A 31 6.42 3.08 14.93
CA ASP A 31 7.71 2.67 15.52
C ASP A 31 7.58 1.58 16.60
N ASP A 32 6.37 1.31 17.08
CA ASP A 32 6.09 0.41 18.21
C ASP A 32 5.70 -1.01 17.78
N VAL A 33 5.94 -1.37 16.51
CA VAL A 33 5.67 -2.71 15.97
C VAL A 33 6.91 -3.31 15.32
N SER A 34 6.99 -4.65 15.35
CA SER A 34 8.04 -5.40 14.66
C SER A 34 7.52 -5.87 13.31
N TYR A 35 8.21 -5.48 12.24
CA TYR A 35 7.89 -5.87 10.87
C TYR A 35 8.61 -7.16 10.48
N ASP A 36 7.94 -7.98 9.68
CA ASP A 36 8.55 -9.17 9.09
C ASP A 36 9.51 -8.75 7.96
N SER A 37 10.81 -8.85 8.23
CA SER A 37 11.88 -8.50 7.29
C SER A 37 11.90 -9.35 5.99
N SER A 38 11.14 -10.46 5.94
CA SER A 38 11.00 -11.26 4.72
C SER A 38 10.04 -10.62 3.70
N ILE A 39 9.21 -9.67 4.14
CA ILE A 39 8.30 -8.94 3.27
C ILE A 39 9.09 -7.83 2.56
N PRO A 40 9.08 -7.77 1.22
CA PRO A 40 9.84 -6.79 0.48
C PRO A 40 9.27 -5.39 0.71
N THR A 41 10.16 -4.40 0.89
CA THR A 41 9.77 -3.00 0.96
C THR A 41 9.40 -2.45 -0.43
N PRO A 42 8.60 -1.37 -0.54
CA PRO A 42 8.30 -0.75 -1.83
C PRO A 42 9.59 -0.44 -2.60
N LYS A 43 10.56 0.25 -1.98
CA LYS A 43 11.84 0.61 -2.60
C LYS A 43 12.63 -0.58 -3.14
N SER A 44 12.63 -1.71 -2.43
CA SER A 44 13.35 -2.92 -2.89
C SER A 44 12.79 -3.49 -4.21
N VAL A 45 11.51 -3.21 -4.52
CA VAL A 45 10.84 -3.69 -5.73
C VAL A 45 10.74 -2.59 -6.79
N ILE A 46 10.37 -1.36 -6.41
CA ILE A 46 10.06 -0.26 -7.34
C ILE A 46 11.27 0.64 -7.65
N GLY A 47 12.32 0.58 -6.82
CA GLY A 47 13.59 1.29 -6.99
C GLY A 47 13.67 2.72 -6.45
N HIS A 48 12.66 3.20 -5.73
CA HIS A 48 12.65 4.52 -5.08
C HIS A 48 11.76 4.54 -3.82
N GLU A 49 11.88 5.57 -2.97
CA GLU A 49 11.03 5.70 -1.78
C GLU A 49 9.59 6.09 -2.15
N VAL A 50 8.69 5.89 -1.18
CA VAL A 50 7.32 6.40 -1.28
C VAL A 50 7.36 7.93 -1.23
N GLY A 51 6.69 8.59 -2.18
CA GLY A 51 6.67 10.04 -2.28
C GLY A 51 7.71 10.64 -3.22
N ASP A 52 8.78 9.91 -3.57
CA ASP A 52 9.80 10.39 -4.52
C ASP A 52 9.22 10.65 -5.92
N TRP A 53 8.37 9.74 -6.40
CA TRP A 53 7.75 9.79 -7.72
C TRP A 53 6.32 9.26 -7.67
N HIS A 54 5.48 9.76 -8.57
CA HIS A 54 4.18 9.15 -8.81
C HIS A 54 4.38 7.72 -9.35
N ILE A 55 3.72 6.75 -8.72
CA ILE A 55 3.90 5.35 -9.05
C ILE A 55 3.28 5.05 -10.42
N THR A 56 4.02 4.36 -11.28
CA THR A 56 3.45 3.87 -12.54
C THR A 56 2.65 2.60 -12.31
N HIS A 57 1.61 2.37 -13.12
CA HIS A 57 0.75 1.20 -12.99
C HIS A 57 1.51 -0.14 -12.97
N ASP A 58 2.53 -0.29 -13.82
CA ASP A 58 3.35 -1.50 -13.90
C ASP A 58 4.16 -1.75 -12.62
N LYS A 59 4.74 -0.70 -12.01
CA LYS A 59 5.47 -0.82 -10.75
C LYS A 59 4.54 -1.12 -9.58
N LEU A 60 3.35 -0.51 -9.56
CA LEU A 60 2.34 -0.81 -8.56
C LEU A 60 1.91 -2.28 -8.67
N ALA A 61 1.57 -2.75 -9.86
CA ALA A 61 1.20 -4.14 -10.11
C ALA A 61 2.33 -5.13 -9.74
N GLN A 62 3.59 -4.80 -10.06
CA GLN A 62 4.76 -5.58 -9.66
C GLN A 62 4.89 -5.69 -8.14
N TYR A 63 4.76 -4.57 -7.42
CA TYR A 63 4.85 -4.58 -5.96
C TYR A 63 3.72 -5.37 -5.30
N MET A 64 2.49 -5.21 -5.79
CA MET A 64 1.35 -6.00 -5.30
C MET A 64 1.53 -7.51 -5.54
N THR A 65 2.12 -7.89 -6.68
CA THR A 65 2.45 -9.28 -6.97
C THR A 65 3.55 -9.81 -6.04
N ALA A 66 4.59 -9.00 -5.79
CA ALA A 66 5.66 -9.36 -4.86
C ALA A 66 5.14 -9.58 -3.44
N LEU A 67 4.25 -8.72 -2.95
CA LEU A 67 3.60 -8.85 -1.63
C LEU A 67 2.76 -10.13 -1.52
N ALA A 68 1.95 -10.43 -2.55
CA ALA A 68 1.15 -11.65 -2.58
C ALA A 68 2.01 -12.92 -2.63
N ALA A 69 3.17 -12.86 -3.28
CA ALA A 69 4.10 -13.98 -3.32
C ALA A 69 4.87 -14.19 -2.00
N SER A 70 5.07 -13.13 -1.21
CA SER A 70 5.85 -13.17 0.03
C SER A 70 5.02 -13.42 1.29
N SER A 71 3.68 -13.42 1.23
CA SER A 71 2.83 -13.53 2.41
C SER A 71 1.63 -14.46 2.22
N ASP A 72 1.43 -15.37 3.17
CA ASP A 72 0.22 -16.22 3.27
C ASP A 72 -1.05 -15.43 3.67
N ARG A 73 -0.89 -14.14 3.99
CA ARG A 73 -1.98 -13.22 4.34
C ARG A 73 -2.58 -12.53 3.13
N ILE A 74 -1.95 -12.63 1.97
CA ILE A 74 -2.33 -11.86 0.77
C ILE A 74 -2.56 -12.82 -0.39
N THR A 75 -3.76 -12.77 -0.97
CA THR A 75 -4.02 -13.36 -2.29
C THR A 75 -4.25 -12.26 -3.31
N ILE A 76 -3.92 -12.53 -4.56
CA ILE A 76 -4.12 -11.59 -5.67
C ILE A 76 -4.85 -12.30 -6.81
N GLU A 77 -5.89 -11.67 -7.33
CA GLU A 77 -6.62 -12.14 -8.50
C GLU A 77 -6.72 -11.06 -9.58
N ASN A 78 -6.74 -11.49 -10.84
CA ASN A 78 -7.04 -10.61 -11.95
C ASN A 78 -8.53 -10.69 -12.28
N ARG A 79 -9.27 -9.61 -12.04
CA ARG A 79 -10.72 -9.54 -12.24
C ARG A 79 -11.13 -9.11 -13.64
N GLY A 80 -10.17 -8.82 -14.52
CA GLY A 80 -10.44 -8.45 -15.89
C GLY A 80 -9.36 -7.54 -16.46
N SER A 81 -9.69 -6.89 -17.57
CA SER A 81 -8.76 -5.99 -18.23
C SER A 81 -9.42 -4.65 -18.54
N THR A 82 -8.64 -3.59 -18.46
CA THR A 82 -9.04 -2.28 -18.96
C THR A 82 -9.20 -2.31 -20.49
N PHE A 83 -9.72 -1.22 -21.05
CA PHE A 83 -9.82 -1.04 -22.50
C PHE A 83 -8.47 -1.19 -23.23
N GLU A 84 -7.38 -0.75 -22.60
CA GLU A 84 -6.02 -0.87 -23.16
C GLU A 84 -5.33 -2.20 -22.78
N GLY A 85 -6.05 -3.15 -22.17
CA GLY A 85 -5.51 -4.47 -21.83
C GLY A 85 -4.70 -4.54 -20.54
N ARG A 86 -4.76 -3.52 -19.68
CA ARG A 86 -4.08 -3.55 -18.35
C ARG A 86 -4.89 -4.40 -17.36
N PRO A 87 -4.27 -5.20 -16.49
CA PRO A 87 -4.99 -6.02 -15.53
C PRO A 87 -5.71 -5.18 -14.47
N ILE A 88 -6.87 -5.65 -14.02
CA ILE A 88 -7.60 -5.09 -12.87
C ILE A 88 -7.40 -6.05 -11.71
N LEU A 89 -6.50 -5.69 -10.79
CA LEU A 89 -6.06 -6.56 -9.70
C LEU A 89 -6.93 -6.35 -8.45
N LEU A 90 -7.36 -7.44 -7.82
CA LEU A 90 -7.94 -7.43 -6.48
C LEU A 90 -7.00 -8.17 -5.52
N LEU A 91 -6.66 -7.51 -4.42
CA LEU A 91 -5.93 -8.11 -3.32
C LEU A 91 -6.89 -8.42 -2.18
N THR A 92 -6.81 -9.64 -1.64
CA THR A 92 -7.49 -10.00 -0.40
C THR A 92 -6.45 -10.14 0.72
N ILE A 93 -6.53 -9.27 1.72
CA ILE A 93 -5.57 -9.20 2.83
C ILE A 93 -6.30 -9.60 4.12
N THR A 94 -5.91 -10.73 4.72
CA THR A 94 -6.53 -11.23 5.96
C THR A 94 -5.61 -12.24 6.66
N SER A 95 -6.04 -12.87 7.76
CA SER A 95 -5.26 -13.96 8.38
C SER A 95 -5.31 -15.23 7.51
N PRO A 96 -4.33 -16.13 7.63
CA PRO A 96 -4.37 -17.42 6.91
C PRO A 96 -5.61 -18.26 7.27
N SER A 97 -6.06 -18.17 8.53
CA SER A 97 -7.29 -18.83 9.00
C SER A 97 -8.55 -18.29 8.32
N ASN A 98 -8.61 -16.99 8.04
CA ASN A 98 -9.73 -16.38 7.33
C ASN A 98 -9.69 -16.75 5.85
N HIS A 99 -8.51 -16.84 5.22
CA HIS A 99 -8.39 -17.34 3.85
C HIS A 99 -8.96 -18.75 3.69
N ALA A 100 -8.70 -19.63 4.66
CA ALA A 100 -9.29 -20.98 4.67
C ALA A 100 -10.83 -20.98 4.78
N SER A 101 -11.45 -19.89 5.25
CA SER A 101 -12.89 -19.75 5.46
C SER A 101 -13.51 -18.61 4.61
N ILE A 102 -12.81 -18.16 3.56
CA ILE A 102 -13.13 -16.89 2.89
C ILE A 102 -14.54 -16.89 2.29
N GLU A 103 -14.97 -18.03 1.75
CA GLU A 103 -16.29 -18.16 1.13
C GLU A 103 -17.41 -18.10 2.18
N THR A 104 -17.24 -18.74 3.33
CA THR A 104 -18.18 -18.65 4.45
C THR A 104 -18.26 -17.22 4.98
N ILE A 105 -17.13 -16.53 5.09
CA ILE A 105 -17.10 -15.11 5.49
C ILE A 105 -17.90 -14.26 4.48
N ARG A 106 -17.69 -14.48 3.17
CA ARG A 106 -18.41 -13.79 2.09
C ARG A 106 -19.90 -14.05 2.15
N GLU A 107 -20.33 -15.30 2.29
CA GLU A 107 -21.74 -15.69 2.38
C GLU A 107 -22.43 -15.06 3.58
N ASN A 108 -21.80 -15.13 4.76
CA ASN A 108 -22.32 -14.51 5.97
C ASN A 108 -22.43 -12.99 5.83
N HIS A 109 -21.42 -12.34 5.23
CA HIS A 109 -21.46 -10.91 4.95
C HIS A 109 -22.61 -10.53 4.02
N VAL A 110 -22.83 -11.28 2.93
CA VAL A 110 -23.95 -11.04 2.02
C VAL A 110 -25.29 -11.29 2.71
N ALA A 111 -25.40 -12.30 3.57
CA ALA A 111 -26.62 -12.63 4.29
C ALA A 111 -27.12 -11.49 5.21
N LEU A 112 -26.24 -10.59 5.64
CA LEU A 112 -26.62 -9.38 6.37
C LEU A 112 -27.48 -8.41 5.55
N THR A 113 -27.52 -8.55 4.23
CA THR A 113 -28.37 -7.73 3.35
C THR A 113 -29.81 -8.28 3.20
N ASN A 114 -30.09 -9.45 3.78
CA ASN A 114 -31.39 -10.12 3.67
C ASN A 114 -32.31 -9.83 4.88
N ALA A 115 -33.62 -10.06 4.71
CA ALA A 115 -34.64 -9.79 5.74
C ALA A 115 -34.42 -10.50 7.09
N ASN A 116 -33.68 -11.63 7.10
CA ASN A 116 -33.40 -12.42 8.30
C ASN A 116 -32.05 -12.10 8.97
N ALA A 117 -31.39 -10.99 8.60
CA ALA A 117 -30.07 -10.62 9.11
C ALA A 117 -29.98 -10.55 10.64
N GLY A 118 -31.07 -10.23 11.34
CA GLY A 118 -31.11 -10.12 12.81
C GLY A 118 -30.88 -11.44 13.56
N ALA A 119 -30.89 -12.59 12.87
CA ALA A 119 -30.56 -13.89 13.46
C ALA A 119 -29.05 -14.18 13.47
N LEU A 120 -28.23 -13.39 12.75
CA LEU A 120 -26.79 -13.57 12.65
C LEU A 120 -26.08 -12.90 13.83
N ASN A 121 -25.08 -13.59 14.41
CA ASN A 121 -24.25 -13.03 15.46
C ASN A 121 -23.09 -12.20 14.87
N THR A 122 -23.33 -10.90 14.65
CA THR A 122 -22.33 -10.00 14.07
C THR A 122 -21.10 -9.79 14.96
N SER A 123 -21.19 -10.07 16.26
CA SER A 123 -20.04 -9.93 17.18
C SER A 123 -18.94 -10.97 16.95
N GLU A 124 -19.27 -12.08 16.28
CA GLU A 124 -18.33 -13.15 15.92
C GLU A 124 -17.88 -13.07 14.45
N MET A 125 -18.46 -12.15 13.67
CA MET A 125 -18.13 -11.99 12.26
C MET A 125 -16.94 -11.05 12.08
N PRO A 126 -16.01 -11.34 11.14
CA PRO A 126 -14.94 -10.41 10.83
C PRO A 126 -15.49 -9.16 10.13
N LEU A 127 -14.84 -8.02 10.37
CA LEU A 127 -15.10 -6.80 9.60
C LEU A 127 -14.65 -7.00 8.15
N VAL A 128 -15.53 -6.65 7.21
CA VAL A 128 -15.22 -6.65 5.78
C VAL A 128 -15.16 -5.21 5.28
N VAL A 129 -14.01 -4.83 4.74
CA VAL A 129 -13.77 -3.49 4.17
C VAL A 129 -13.36 -3.63 2.71
N TYR A 130 -14.01 -2.88 1.82
CA TYR A 130 -13.64 -2.78 0.41
C TYR A 130 -13.10 -1.38 0.13
N GLN A 131 -11.89 -1.30 -0.41
CA GLN A 131 -11.24 -0.04 -0.79
C GLN A 131 -10.88 -0.10 -2.28
N GLY A 132 -11.50 0.78 -3.08
CA GLY A 132 -11.15 0.98 -4.48
C GLY A 132 -10.28 2.23 -4.61
N PHE A 133 -9.12 2.09 -5.25
CA PHE A 133 -8.15 3.18 -5.44
C PHE A 133 -7.97 3.51 -6.92
N SER A 134 -7.48 4.73 -7.18
CA SER A 134 -7.09 5.23 -8.50
C SER A 134 -8.17 5.03 -9.59
N ILE A 135 -9.44 5.29 -9.23
CA ILE A 135 -10.55 5.37 -10.20
C ILE A 135 -10.27 6.52 -11.19
N HIS A 136 -9.74 7.63 -10.68
CA HIS A 136 -9.13 8.67 -11.48
C HIS A 136 -7.62 8.42 -11.56
N GLY A 137 -7.06 8.34 -12.77
CA GLY A 137 -5.66 7.96 -12.98
C GLY A 137 -4.62 9.01 -12.56
N ASN A 138 -5.07 10.14 -12.02
CA ASN A 138 -4.24 11.22 -11.49
C ASN A 138 -4.39 11.39 -9.96
N GLU A 139 -5.00 10.41 -9.29
CA GLU A 139 -5.19 10.30 -7.83
C GLU A 139 -4.53 9.02 -7.30
#